data_AF-M0EHA1-F1
#
_entry.id   AF-M0EHA1-F1
#
_cell.length_a   1.000
_cell.length_b   1.000
_cell.length_c   1.000
_cell.angle_alpha   90.00
_cell.angle_beta   90.00
_cell.angle_gamma   90.00
#
_symmetry.space_group_name_H-M   'P 1'
#
loop_
_entity.id
_entity.type
_entity.pdbx_description
1 polymer ?
#
loop_
_entity_poly.entity_id
_entity_poly.type
_entity_poly.pdbx_seq_one_letter_code
_entity_poly.pdbx_strand_id
1 'polypeptide(L)'
;MMTDTDSDDAARSPDIDDVLTELDELEELVDGEEERRQVREAMRTARQVRPEGVIGRFRTQFGSRDAGEALVGSFVFGLPMIVEGGALEIGRFIAERPPAFLLTLLFGGAVVVGILRAGEFERVVEDRMFGVVPLRPLAIVAIAGGLAVALMTGWGRVSWSDPMVAGGQTLLVAIAMSIGASIGDILPEN
;
A
#
# COMPACT_ATOMS: atom_id res chain seq x y z
N MET A 1 -37.94 28.72 17.49
CA MET A 1 -36.48 28.82 17.73
C MET A 1 -35.85 28.03 16.61
N MET A 2 -35.43 28.75 15.58
CA MET A 2 -34.92 28.24 14.31
C MET A 2 -33.40 28.38 14.43
N THR A 3 -32.67 27.27 14.47
CA THR A 3 -31.22 27.29 14.60
C THR A 3 -30.62 27.34 13.21
N ASP A 4 -30.07 28.49 12.85
CA ASP A 4 -29.21 28.68 11.69
C ASP A 4 -28.10 27.63 11.70
N THR A 5 -28.00 26.86 10.63
CA THR A 5 -26.82 26.05 10.30
C THR A 5 -26.49 26.37 8.85
N ASP A 6 -25.95 27.56 8.65
CA ASP A 6 -25.28 27.95 7.41
C ASP A 6 -24.13 28.85 7.83
N SER A 7 -22.91 28.31 7.81
CA SER A 7 -21.62 29.03 7.67
C SER A 7 -20.47 28.10 8.09
N ASP A 8 -20.10 27.13 7.25
CA ASP A 8 -18.81 26.42 7.42
C ASP A 8 -18.09 26.13 6.10
N ASP A 9 -18.34 26.95 5.06
CA ASP A 9 -17.78 26.74 3.71
C ASP A 9 -16.80 27.84 3.25
N ALA A 10 -16.43 28.78 4.12
CA ALA A 10 -15.61 29.93 3.74
C ALA A 10 -14.14 29.79 4.18
N ALA A 11 -13.39 28.82 3.66
CA ALA A 11 -11.90 28.83 3.72
C ALA A 11 -11.15 27.83 2.81
N ARG A 12 -11.78 27.19 1.81
CA ARG A 12 -11.00 26.43 0.79
C ARG A 12 -10.65 27.35 -0.36
N SER A 13 -9.36 27.42 -0.73
CA SER A 13 -8.98 27.97 -2.04
C SER A 13 -9.62 27.08 -3.10
N PRO A 14 -10.36 27.63 -4.09
CA PRO A 14 -10.99 26.84 -5.14
C PRO A 14 -9.94 25.98 -5.86
N ASP A 15 -10.20 24.69 -6.03
CA ASP A 15 -9.38 23.83 -6.89
C ASP A 15 -9.76 24.06 -8.37
N ILE A 16 -8.88 23.64 -9.29
CA ILE A 16 -9.11 23.75 -10.73
C ILE A 16 -10.36 23.00 -11.16
N ASP A 17 -10.73 21.91 -10.48
CA ASP A 17 -11.97 21.19 -10.78
C ASP A 17 -13.22 22.00 -10.36
N ASP A 18 -13.17 22.76 -9.25
CA ASP A 18 -14.26 23.65 -8.83
C ASP A 18 -14.48 24.78 -9.86
N VAL A 19 -13.38 25.37 -10.33
CA VAL A 19 -13.40 26.42 -11.37
C VAL A 19 -13.95 25.87 -12.69
N LEU A 20 -13.66 24.61 -13.04
CA LEU A 20 -14.17 24.00 -14.26
C LEU A 20 -15.67 23.70 -14.18
N THR A 21 -16.17 23.29 -13.02
CA THR A 21 -17.61 23.12 -12.78
C THR A 21 -18.34 24.46 -12.88
N GLU A 22 -17.80 25.52 -12.25
CA GLU A 22 -18.41 26.85 -12.28
C GLU A 22 -18.43 27.46 -13.70
N LEU A 23 -17.40 27.18 -14.52
CA LEU A 23 -17.38 27.57 -15.93
C LEU A 23 -18.36 26.79 -16.81
N ASP A 24 -18.64 25.53 -16.48
CA ASP A 24 -19.62 24.70 -17.20
C ASP A 24 -21.04 25.21 -16.93
N GLU A 25 -21.36 25.51 -15.68
CA GLU A 25 -22.62 26.16 -15.28
C GLU A 25 -22.78 27.54 -15.95
N LEU A 26 -21.69 28.31 -16.06
CA LEU A 26 -21.71 29.60 -16.75
C LEU A 26 -21.96 29.46 -18.26
N GLU A 27 -21.49 28.39 -18.92
CA GLU A 27 -21.76 28.15 -20.35
C GLU A 27 -23.25 27.91 -20.61
N GLU A 28 -23.94 27.25 -19.68
CA GLU A 28 -25.39 26.98 -19.75
C GLU A 28 -26.24 28.24 -19.52
N LEU A 29 -25.76 29.17 -18.70
CA LEU A 29 -26.48 30.40 -18.33
C LEU A 29 -26.30 31.55 -19.32
N VAL A 30 -25.27 31.48 -20.16
CA VAL A 30 -24.94 32.55 -21.10
C VAL A 30 -25.76 32.43 -22.38
N ASP A 31 -26.39 33.53 -22.79
CA ASP A 31 -27.30 33.55 -23.94
C ASP A 31 -26.61 33.81 -25.29
N GLY A 32 -25.50 34.56 -25.33
CA GLY A 32 -24.82 34.96 -26.57
C GLY A 32 -23.73 34.00 -27.06
N GLU A 33 -23.61 33.87 -28.39
CA GLU A 33 -22.63 32.98 -29.03
C GLU A 33 -21.17 33.41 -28.76
N GLU A 34 -20.91 34.72 -28.67
CA GLU A 34 -19.59 35.28 -28.41
C GLU A 34 -19.15 35.05 -26.96
N GLU A 35 -20.08 35.13 -26.03
CA GLU A 35 -19.84 34.88 -24.61
C GLU A 35 -19.63 33.37 -24.35
N ARG A 36 -20.44 32.49 -24.97
CA ARG A 36 -20.20 31.04 -24.94
C ARG A 36 -18.83 30.66 -25.51
N ARG A 37 -18.32 31.41 -26.50
CA ARG A 37 -16.98 31.16 -27.06
C ARG A 37 -15.88 31.53 -26.07
N GLN A 38 -16.05 32.62 -25.33
CA GLN A 38 -15.11 33.03 -24.28
C GLN A 38 -15.07 32.05 -23.11
N VAL A 39 -16.23 31.54 -22.67
CA VAL A 39 -16.30 30.52 -21.61
C VAL A 39 -15.58 29.24 -22.03
N ARG A 40 -15.78 28.78 -23.27
CA ARG A 40 -15.06 27.61 -23.83
C ARG A 40 -13.55 27.83 -23.93
N GLU A 41 -13.11 29.06 -24.20
CA GLU A 41 -11.69 29.39 -24.24
C GLU A 41 -11.08 29.39 -22.83
N ALA A 42 -11.76 29.99 -21.85
CA ALA A 42 -11.36 29.94 -20.45
C ALA A 42 -11.29 28.49 -19.92
N MET A 43 -12.28 27.66 -20.28
CA MET A 43 -12.31 26.24 -19.89
C MET A 43 -11.12 25.46 -20.50
N ARG A 44 -10.68 25.80 -21.72
CA ARG A 44 -9.46 25.21 -22.32
C ARG A 44 -8.20 25.65 -21.59
N THR A 45 -8.06 26.94 -21.28
CA THR A 45 -6.92 27.46 -20.53
C THR A 45 -6.83 26.84 -19.13
N ALA A 46 -7.94 26.74 -18.42
CA ALA A 46 -8.00 26.11 -17.09
C ALA A 46 -7.59 24.63 -17.13
N ARG A 47 -8.03 23.87 -18.14
CA ARG A 47 -7.60 22.47 -18.36
C ARG A 47 -6.11 22.35 -18.66
N GLN A 48 -5.50 23.36 -19.28
CA GLN A 48 -4.08 23.37 -19.64
C GLN A 48 -3.17 23.78 -18.47
N VAL A 49 -3.70 24.53 -17.51
CA VAL A 49 -3.03 24.90 -16.25
C VAL A 49 -3.17 23.81 -15.18
N ARG A 50 -3.98 22.76 -15.43
CA ARG A 50 -4.11 21.59 -14.57
C ARG A 50 -2.69 21.07 -14.25
N PRO A 51 -2.21 21.18 -13.00
CA PRO A 51 -0.85 20.78 -12.69
C PRO A 51 -0.75 19.28 -12.93
N GLU A 52 0.16 18.87 -13.82
CA GLU A 52 0.62 17.49 -13.94
C GLU A 52 1.33 17.14 -12.62
N GLY A 53 0.55 16.76 -11.63
CA GLY A 53 1.01 16.59 -10.26
C GLY A 53 1.85 15.34 -10.10
N VAL A 54 3.17 15.45 -10.30
CA VAL A 54 4.14 14.46 -9.80
C VAL A 54 4.85 14.97 -8.54
N ILE A 55 4.80 16.27 -8.22
CA ILE A 55 5.49 16.80 -7.03
C ILE A 55 4.63 17.86 -6.34
N GLY A 56 4.15 17.53 -5.14
CA GLY A 56 3.96 18.55 -4.10
C GLY A 56 2.60 19.23 -4.00
N ARG A 57 1.49 18.46 -3.90
CA ARG A 57 0.39 18.90 -3.03
C ARG A 57 0.67 18.38 -1.62
N PHE A 58 1.25 19.22 -0.76
CA PHE A 58 1.31 18.90 0.66
C PHE A 58 -0.13 18.90 1.20
N ARG A 59 -0.72 17.69 1.26
CA ARG A 59 -2.00 17.48 1.93
C ARG A 59 -1.81 17.88 3.39
N THR A 60 -2.49 18.94 3.81
CA THR A 60 -2.31 19.58 5.13
C THR A 60 -2.84 18.70 6.28
N GLN A 61 -3.46 17.56 5.96
CA GLN A 61 -3.98 16.59 6.92
C GLN A 61 -3.43 15.22 6.56
N PHE A 62 -2.61 14.65 7.45
CA PHE A 62 -2.09 13.30 7.34
C PHE A 62 -3.20 12.32 7.74
N GLY A 63 -3.84 11.67 6.76
CA GLY A 63 -4.93 10.74 7.02
C GLY A 63 -4.44 9.35 7.45
N SER A 64 -5.35 8.51 7.94
CA SER A 64 -5.06 7.09 8.23
C SER A 64 -4.59 6.32 6.99
N ARG A 65 -5.07 6.71 5.81
CA ARG A 65 -4.60 6.18 4.52
C ARG A 65 -3.15 6.55 4.23
N ASP A 66 -2.78 7.81 4.45
CA ASP A 66 -1.41 8.30 4.23
C ASP A 66 -0.43 7.65 5.23
N ALA A 67 -0.87 7.42 6.47
CA ALA A 67 -0.13 6.64 7.46
C ALA A 67 0.06 5.18 7.03
N GLY A 68 -0.97 4.58 6.43
CA GLY A 68 -0.89 3.23 5.85
C GLY A 68 0.11 3.14 4.71
N GLU A 69 0.08 4.09 3.77
CA GLU A 69 1.02 4.14 2.64
C GLU A 69 2.46 4.37 3.11
N ALA A 70 2.68 5.28 4.08
CA ALA A 70 3.99 5.50 4.68
C ALA A 70 4.52 4.27 5.42
N LEU A 71 3.64 3.56 6.15
CA LEU A 71 4.00 2.32 6.85
C LEU A 71 4.36 1.21 5.85
N VAL A 72 3.57 1.03 4.79
CA VAL A 72 3.85 0.04 3.74
C VAL A 72 5.16 0.38 3.02
N GLY A 73 5.33 1.63 2.59
CA GLY A 73 6.54 2.07 1.90
C GLY A 73 7.80 1.91 2.77
N SER A 74 7.75 2.38 4.02
CA SER A 74 8.87 2.22 4.96
C SER A 74 9.21 0.76 5.23
N PHE A 75 8.21 -0.12 5.27
CA PHE A 75 8.42 -1.54 5.45
C PHE A 75 9.02 -2.21 4.21
N VAL A 76 8.51 -1.90 3.01
CA VAL A 76 8.99 -2.44 1.73
C VAL A 76 10.46 -2.11 1.48
N PHE A 77 10.88 -0.89 1.80
CA PHE A 77 12.27 -0.46 1.60
C PHE A 77 13.16 -0.71 2.82
N GLY A 78 12.63 -0.63 4.03
CA GLY A 78 13.40 -0.79 5.27
C GLY A 78 13.72 -2.25 5.57
N LEU A 79 12.78 -3.18 5.35
CA LEU A 79 12.98 -4.57 5.70
C LEU A 79 14.11 -5.23 4.89
N PRO A 80 14.25 -5.04 3.56
CA PRO A 80 15.38 -5.57 2.80
C PRO A 80 16.74 -5.08 3.32
N MET A 81 16.86 -3.79 3.67
CA MET A 81 18.10 -3.24 4.24
C MET A 81 18.43 -3.85 5.61
N ILE A 82 17.43 -4.07 6.45
CA ILE A 82 17.61 -4.74 7.75
C ILE A 82 18.08 -6.20 7.54
N VAL A 83 17.56 -6.87 6.52
CA VAL A 83 17.88 -8.27 6.21
C VAL A 83 19.28 -8.41 5.59
N GLU A 84 19.67 -7.51 4.68
CA GLU A 84 20.91 -7.62 3.91
C GLU A 84 22.17 -7.68 4.79
N GLY A 85 22.17 -6.93 5.91
CA GLY A 85 23.26 -6.92 6.90
C GLY A 85 22.95 -7.57 8.26
N GLY A 86 21.67 -7.75 8.63
CA GLY A 86 21.27 -8.16 9.99
C GLY A 86 20.52 -9.49 10.09
N ALA A 87 20.30 -10.20 8.98
CA ALA A 87 19.54 -11.45 9.00
C ALA A 87 20.13 -12.49 9.96
N LEU A 88 21.46 -12.59 10.05
CA LEU A 88 22.15 -13.54 10.93
C LEU A 88 21.93 -13.23 12.41
N GLU A 89 22.12 -11.97 12.79
CA GLU A 89 21.96 -11.45 14.14
C GLU A 89 20.51 -11.59 14.59
N ILE A 90 19.55 -11.25 13.72
CA ILE A 90 18.12 -11.41 13.97
C ILE A 90 17.76 -12.89 14.08
N GLY A 91 18.30 -13.73 13.20
CA GLY A 91 18.10 -15.18 13.25
C GLY A 91 18.57 -15.79 14.56
N ARG A 92 19.72 -15.35 15.08
CA ARG A 92 20.21 -15.75 16.41
C ARG A 92 19.31 -15.24 17.54
N PHE A 93 18.88 -13.98 17.47
CA PHE A 93 17.97 -13.41 18.47
C PHE A 93 16.65 -14.20 18.55
N ILE A 94 16.09 -14.59 17.41
CA ILE A 94 14.88 -15.40 17.29
C ILE A 94 15.13 -16.83 17.80
N ALA A 95 16.26 -17.44 17.44
CA ALA A 95 16.60 -18.81 17.85
C ALA A 95 16.68 -18.98 19.37
N GLU A 96 17.20 -17.98 20.07
CA GLU A 96 17.29 -17.96 21.54
C GLU A 96 15.94 -17.77 22.24
N ARG A 97 14.92 -17.31 21.51
CA ARG A 97 13.63 -16.85 22.06
C ARG A 97 12.46 -17.47 21.29
N PRO A 98 11.98 -18.67 21.67
CA PRO A 98 10.84 -19.31 21.01
C PRO A 98 9.59 -18.42 20.89
N PRO A 99 9.24 -17.55 21.88
CA PRO A 99 8.16 -16.61 21.71
C PRO A 99 8.39 -15.57 20.60
N ALA A 100 9.65 -15.14 20.39
CA ALA A 100 10.00 -14.22 19.32
C ALA A 100 9.76 -14.85 17.94
N PHE A 101 10.06 -16.14 17.78
CA PHE A 101 9.77 -16.88 16.53
C PHE A 101 8.28 -16.85 16.19
N LEU A 102 7.42 -17.20 17.15
CA LEU A 102 5.97 -17.18 16.96
C LEU A 102 5.45 -15.77 16.68
N LEU A 103 5.95 -14.77 17.41
CA LEU A 103 5.57 -13.37 17.19
C LEU A 103 5.97 -12.89 15.79
N THR A 104 7.18 -13.19 15.33
CA THR A 104 7.65 -12.83 14.00
C THR A 104 6.81 -13.49 12.91
N LEU A 105 6.51 -14.79 13.07
CA LEU A 105 5.65 -15.53 12.14
C LEU A 105 4.23 -14.93 12.08
N LEU A 106 3.61 -14.71 13.24
CA LEU A 106 2.25 -14.14 13.33
C LEU A 106 2.21 -12.71 12.79
N PHE A 107 3.22 -11.90 13.10
CA PHE A 107 3.34 -10.53 12.59
C PHE A 107 3.45 -10.52 11.05
N GLY A 108 4.36 -11.31 10.48
CA GLY A 108 4.51 -11.42 9.03
C GLY A 108 3.22 -11.87 8.35
N GLY A 109 2.56 -12.89 8.90
CA GLY A 109 1.25 -13.35 8.40
C GLY A 109 0.16 -12.29 8.51
N ALA A 110 0.10 -11.56 9.62
CA ALA A 110 -0.87 -10.48 9.82
C ALA A 110 -0.66 -9.32 8.82
N VAL A 111 0.60 -8.96 8.52
CA VAL A 111 0.92 -7.94 7.50
C VAL A 111 0.49 -8.40 6.11
N VAL A 112 0.82 -9.65 5.73
CA VAL A 112 0.38 -10.22 4.44
C VAL A 112 -1.14 -10.19 4.31
N VAL A 113 -1.87 -10.68 5.32
CA VAL A 113 -3.34 -10.65 5.33
C VAL A 113 -3.88 -9.22 5.30
N GLY A 114 -3.25 -8.29 6.01
CA GLY A 114 -3.62 -6.88 6.04
C GLY A 114 -3.47 -6.22 4.67
N ILE A 115 -2.35 -6.46 3.99
CA ILE A 115 -2.08 -5.97 2.63
C ILE A 115 -3.13 -6.50 1.65
N LEU A 116 -3.37 -7.81 1.66
CA LEU A 116 -4.37 -8.43 0.78
C LEU A 116 -5.79 -7.94 1.05
N ARG A 117 -6.16 -7.67 2.30
CA ARG A 117 -7.46 -7.06 2.64
C ARG A 117 -7.57 -5.60 2.24
N ALA A 118 -6.50 -4.83 2.37
CA ALA A 118 -6.49 -3.42 1.99
C ALA A 118 -6.64 -3.24 0.47
N GLY A 119 -6.16 -4.20 -0.33
CA GLY A 119 -6.34 -4.22 -1.79
C GLY A 119 -7.73 -4.63 -2.28
N GLU A 120 -8.78 -4.54 -1.45
CA GLU A 120 -10.17 -4.87 -1.79
C GLU A 120 -10.38 -6.23 -2.48
N PHE A 121 -9.51 -7.23 -2.23
CA PHE A 121 -9.78 -8.60 -2.64
C PHE A 121 -10.86 -9.22 -1.75
N GLU A 122 -12.11 -8.82 -1.96
CA GLU A 122 -13.28 -9.52 -1.40
C GLU A 122 -13.38 -10.96 -1.93
N ARG A 123 -12.63 -11.28 -2.99
CA ARG A 123 -12.42 -12.64 -3.53
C ARG A 123 -11.38 -13.50 -2.79
N VAL A 124 -10.67 -13.01 -1.76
CA VAL A 124 -9.78 -13.89 -0.93
C VAL A 124 -10.60 -14.96 -0.16
N VAL A 125 -11.92 -14.79 -0.10
CA VAL A 125 -12.84 -15.67 0.64
C VAL A 125 -13.39 -16.83 -0.19
N GLU A 126 -13.38 -16.76 -1.53
CA GLU A 126 -14.04 -17.79 -2.36
C GLU A 126 -13.23 -19.09 -2.44
N ASP A 127 -11.90 -19.00 -2.56
CA ASP A 127 -11.01 -20.17 -2.56
C ASP A 127 -10.49 -20.46 -1.15
N ARG A 128 -11.19 -21.32 -0.42
CA ARG A 128 -10.75 -21.85 0.88
C ARG A 128 -10.37 -23.32 0.81
N MET A 129 -9.19 -23.65 1.32
CA MET A 129 -8.86 -25.01 1.71
C MET A 129 -9.70 -25.38 2.94
N PHE A 130 -10.42 -26.50 2.84
CA PHE A 130 -11.30 -27.03 3.89
C PHE A 130 -12.39 -26.06 4.37
N GLY A 131 -12.74 -25.02 3.59
CA GLY A 131 -13.77 -24.04 3.95
C GLY A 131 -13.38 -23.04 5.04
N VAL A 132 -12.17 -23.14 5.61
CA VAL A 132 -11.69 -22.32 6.75
C VAL A 132 -10.44 -21.52 6.40
N VAL A 133 -9.50 -22.07 5.61
CA VAL A 133 -8.20 -21.43 5.36
C VAL A 133 -8.16 -20.80 3.96
N PRO A 134 -7.91 -19.48 3.84
CA PRO A 134 -7.82 -18.82 2.54
C PRO A 134 -6.58 -19.33 1.77
N LEU A 135 -6.79 -19.88 0.58
CA LEU A 135 -5.75 -20.52 -0.24
C LEU A 135 -4.68 -19.53 -0.70
N ARG A 136 -5.10 -18.32 -1.08
CA ARG A 136 -4.22 -17.30 -1.67
C ARG A 136 -3.10 -16.82 -0.74
N PRO A 137 -3.34 -16.33 0.48
CA PRO A 137 -2.26 -15.97 1.41
C PRO A 137 -1.39 -17.17 1.79
N LEU A 138 -1.99 -18.37 1.90
CA LEU A 138 -1.21 -19.59 2.17
C LEU A 138 -0.26 -19.92 1.02
N ALA A 139 -0.72 -19.81 -0.23
CA ALA A 139 0.10 -20.02 -1.41
C ALA A 139 1.22 -18.98 -1.51
N ILE A 140 0.94 -17.70 -1.25
CA ILE A 140 1.94 -16.63 -1.23
C ILE A 140 3.04 -16.95 -0.19
N VAL A 141 2.65 -17.26 1.04
CA VAL A 141 3.60 -17.59 2.12
C VAL A 141 4.38 -18.87 1.81
N ALA A 142 3.73 -19.89 1.24
CA ALA A 142 4.37 -21.14 0.88
C ALA A 142 5.40 -20.96 -0.26
N ILE A 143 5.05 -20.23 -1.31
CA ILE A 143 5.94 -19.93 -2.44
C ILE A 143 7.12 -19.08 -1.96
N ALA A 144 6.84 -17.99 -1.23
CA ALA A 144 7.88 -17.12 -0.69
C ALA A 144 8.80 -17.85 0.29
N GLY A 145 8.25 -18.68 1.18
CA GLY A 145 9.01 -19.51 2.11
C GLY A 145 9.87 -20.55 1.41
N GLY A 146 9.31 -21.25 0.42
CA GLY A 146 10.06 -22.21 -0.40
C GLY A 146 11.21 -21.55 -1.16
N LEU A 147 10.95 -20.39 -1.76
CA LEU A 147 11.98 -19.62 -2.47
C LEU A 147 13.06 -19.11 -1.50
N ALA A 148 12.68 -18.63 -0.31
CA ALA A 148 13.62 -18.21 0.72
C ALA A 148 14.56 -19.35 1.14
N VAL A 149 14.01 -20.54 1.43
CA VAL A 149 14.82 -21.74 1.74
C VAL A 149 15.77 -22.07 0.60
N ALA A 150 15.26 -22.09 -0.64
CA ALA A 150 16.04 -22.45 -1.81
C ALA A 150 17.20 -21.48 -2.07
N LEU A 151 16.95 -20.17 -2.05
CA LEU A 151 17.98 -19.16 -2.28
C LEU A 151 18.97 -19.08 -1.11
N MET A 152 18.49 -19.09 0.14
CA MET A 152 19.38 -19.04 1.32
C MET A 152 20.32 -20.24 1.36
N THR A 153 19.82 -21.43 1.04
CA THR A 153 20.62 -22.66 1.01
C THR A 153 21.54 -22.69 -0.20
N GLY A 154 21.02 -22.41 -1.39
CA GLY A 154 21.78 -22.48 -2.63
C GLY A 154 22.97 -21.53 -2.64
N TRP A 155 22.78 -20.30 -2.14
CA TRP A 155 23.82 -19.27 -2.15
C TRP A 155 24.71 -19.32 -0.90
N GLY A 156 24.54 -20.34 -0.04
CA GLY A 156 25.34 -20.54 1.17
C GLY A 156 25.15 -19.44 2.23
N ARG A 157 24.01 -18.74 2.22
CA ARG A 157 23.71 -17.67 3.18
C ARG A 157 23.26 -18.19 4.54
N VAL A 158 22.77 -19.43 4.59
CA VAL A 158 22.34 -20.12 5.82
C VAL A 158 23.20 -21.35 6.09
N SER A 159 23.58 -21.54 7.35
CA SER A 159 24.23 -22.78 7.80
C SER A 159 23.23 -23.64 8.57
N TRP A 160 22.91 -24.81 8.03
CA TRP A 160 22.01 -25.77 8.67
C TRP A 160 22.64 -26.54 9.84
N SER A 161 23.91 -26.28 10.17
CA SER A 161 24.56 -26.83 11.36
C SER A 161 23.93 -26.33 12.67
N ASP A 162 23.30 -25.15 12.63
CA ASP A 162 22.47 -24.61 13.70
C ASP A 162 21.04 -24.38 13.16
N PRO A 163 20.15 -25.38 13.25
CA PRO A 163 18.85 -25.35 12.60
C PRO A 163 17.91 -24.28 13.17
N MET A 164 18.10 -23.86 14.41
CA MET A 164 17.27 -22.83 15.04
C MET A 164 17.63 -21.45 14.49
N VAL A 165 18.92 -21.15 14.39
CA VAL A 165 19.40 -19.90 13.78
C VAL A 165 19.05 -19.88 12.29
N ALA A 166 19.25 -21.00 11.59
CA ALA A 166 18.87 -21.15 10.20
C ALA A 166 17.38 -20.88 9.98
N GLY A 167 16.52 -21.50 10.81
CA GLY A 167 15.08 -21.28 10.78
C GLY A 167 14.69 -19.81 11.01
N GLY A 168 15.31 -19.13 11.98
CA GLY A 168 15.07 -17.71 12.25
C GLY A 168 15.48 -16.80 11.09
N GLN A 169 16.66 -17.03 10.50
CA GLN A 169 17.13 -16.28 9.33
C GLN A 169 16.20 -16.46 8.13
N THR A 170 15.89 -17.71 7.81
CA THR A 170 15.06 -18.05 6.65
C THR A 170 13.62 -17.58 6.84
N LEU A 171 13.08 -17.62 8.06
CA LEU A 171 11.76 -17.08 8.38
C LEU A 171 11.70 -15.57 8.09
N LEU A 172 12.71 -14.82 8.50
CA LEU A 172 12.75 -13.37 8.27
C LEU A 172 12.74 -13.05 6.77
N VAL A 173 13.57 -13.75 5.99
CA VAL A 173 13.62 -13.62 4.52
C VAL A 173 12.30 -14.02 3.88
N ALA A 174 11.69 -15.12 4.33
CA ALA A 174 10.40 -15.59 3.83
C ALA A 174 9.29 -14.55 4.06
N ILE A 175 9.27 -13.88 5.22
CA ILE A 175 8.31 -12.81 5.50
C ILE A 175 8.54 -11.61 4.57
N ALA A 176 9.79 -11.19 4.39
CA ALA A 176 10.14 -10.11 3.47
C ALA A 176 9.63 -10.39 2.05
N MET A 177 9.90 -11.59 1.55
CA MET A 177 9.46 -12.06 0.24
C MET A 177 7.94 -12.17 0.15
N SER A 178 7.27 -12.65 1.19
CA SER A 178 5.80 -12.79 1.22
C SER A 178 5.12 -11.43 1.10
N ILE A 179 5.70 -10.40 1.72
CA ILE A 179 5.17 -9.04 1.69
C ILE A 179 5.37 -8.41 0.30
N GLY A 180 6.55 -8.56 -0.29
CA GLY A 180 6.80 -8.15 -1.68
C GLY A 180 5.86 -8.85 -2.66
N ALA A 181 5.66 -10.16 -2.51
CA ALA A 181 4.74 -10.93 -3.32
C ALA A 181 3.28 -10.47 -3.16
N SER A 182 2.86 -10.16 -1.93
CA SER A 182 1.50 -9.66 -1.66
C SER A 182 1.23 -8.30 -2.30
N ILE A 183 2.24 -7.44 -2.40
CA ILE A 183 2.11 -6.14 -3.08
C ILE A 183 2.05 -6.32 -4.60
N GLY A 184 2.92 -7.17 -5.16
CA GLY A 184 2.88 -7.50 -6.58
C GLY A 184 1.54 -8.07 -7.02
N ASP A 185 0.92 -8.87 -6.15
CA ASP A 185 -0.40 -9.48 -6.33
C ASP A 185 -1.57 -8.49 -6.26
N ILE A 186 -1.35 -7.26 -5.79
CA ILE A 186 -2.35 -6.17 -5.75
C ILE A 186 -2.26 -5.25 -6.96
N LEU A 187 -1.15 -5.30 -7.72
CA LEU A 187 -1.02 -4.46 -8.91
C LEU A 187 -2.03 -4.92 -9.98
N PRO A 188 -2.77 -3.99 -10.61
CA PRO A 188 -3.78 -4.36 -11.59
C PRO A 188 -3.13 -5.04 -12.80
N GLU A 189 -3.67 -6.19 -13.17
CA GLU A 189 -3.40 -6.83 -14.44
C GLU A 189 -4.18 -6.06 -15.52
N ASN A 190 -3.48 -5.55 -16.54
CA ASN A 190 -4.06 -4.75 -17.63
C ASN A 190 -5.27 -5.39 -18.30
#